data_AF-A0AAN6EAV7-F1
#
_entry.id   AF-A0AAN6EAV7-F1
#
_cell.length_a   1.000
_cell.length_b   1.000
_cell.length_c   1.000
_cell.angle_alpha   90.00
_cell.angle_beta   90.00
_cell.angle_gamma   90.00
#
_symmetry.space_group_name_H-M   'P 1'
#
loop_
_entity.id
_entity.type
_entity.pdbx_description
1 polymer ?
#
loop_
_entity_poly.entity_id
_entity_poly.type
_entity_poly.pdbx_seq_one_letter_code
_entity_poly.pdbx_strand_id
1 'polypeptide(L)'
;MYTAVDISKQSPKAPQIQKNKKTPVLKSSLSIANTSGDSTWPDSLKVYVERSFAACSTSARKRLEKQLNQIISSAVKNKKLNSINWTIRPLPKACDLEPQPVLPVKRTSVSAGIIDTSDNFDSEERKERRLHRFQKEAEAEAARKEAESSSTMPIPQPPNTADVHNWDADTIVGTCTRLEKSYFRLTSAPDPSQVRPLSVLRNTLELLKRKWVEENNYTYICSQFKSMRQDLTVQRITNSFTVEVYETHARVALETNDLGEYNQCQTQLKQLYAMGLPGHAMEFLAYRILYFLYTRNKGDINAAMAAMLPSEKQDQAVQHALSVRAAMAAGNYHRFFMLYLATPNMGGYLIDKFVDRERCASLQRMCKAFRPRLSVAVIAKDLAFAK
;
A
#
# COMPACT_ATOMS: atom_id res chain seq x y z
N MET A 1 5.82 -21.04 -7.66
CA MET A 1 5.66 -19.58 -7.81
C MET A 1 4.21 -19.33 -8.17
N TYR A 2 3.49 -18.57 -7.36
CA TYR A 2 2.06 -18.34 -7.53
C TYR A 2 1.89 -17.08 -8.37
N THR A 3 1.46 -17.18 -9.62
CA THR A 3 1.37 -16.02 -10.53
C THR A 3 -0.04 -15.48 -10.59
N ALA A 4 -0.19 -14.17 -10.50
CA ALA A 4 -1.45 -13.42 -10.38
C ALA A 4 -2.21 -13.25 -11.70
N VAL A 5 -1.55 -13.48 -12.84
CA VAL A 5 -2.11 -13.18 -14.16
C VAL A 5 -1.89 -14.35 -15.11
N ASP A 6 -2.97 -15.10 -15.37
CA ASP A 6 -3.03 -16.10 -16.44
C ASP A 6 -3.31 -15.38 -17.77
N ILE A 7 -2.28 -15.20 -18.59
CA ILE A 7 -2.44 -14.75 -19.98
C ILE A 7 -2.11 -15.92 -20.91
N SER A 8 -3.10 -16.35 -21.71
CA SER A 8 -2.84 -17.21 -22.88
C SER A 8 -1.95 -16.45 -23.86
N LYS A 9 -0.68 -16.83 -23.98
CA LYS A 9 0.28 -16.19 -24.88
C LYS A 9 -0.16 -16.35 -26.34
N GLN A 10 -0.72 -15.30 -26.94
CA GLN A 10 -0.64 -15.10 -28.38
C GLN A 10 0.51 -14.15 -28.68
N SER A 11 1.55 -14.67 -29.33
CA SER A 11 2.74 -13.92 -29.72
C SER A 11 2.42 -12.83 -30.74
N PRO A 12 2.78 -11.56 -30.50
CA PRO A 12 2.77 -10.55 -31.56
C PRO A 12 4.12 -10.54 -32.30
N LYS A 13 4.05 -10.53 -33.63
CA LYS A 13 5.18 -10.28 -34.53
C LYS A 13 5.67 -8.83 -34.38
N ALA A 14 7.00 -8.66 -34.41
CA ALA A 14 7.68 -7.38 -34.35
C ALA A 14 7.46 -6.53 -35.62
N PRO A 15 7.40 -5.20 -35.48
CA PRO A 15 7.79 -4.28 -36.54
C PRO A 15 9.06 -3.49 -36.18
N GLN A 16 9.96 -3.40 -37.16
CA GLN A 16 11.05 -2.42 -37.23
C GLN A 16 10.49 -0.99 -37.28
N ILE A 17 11.24 0.02 -36.80
CA ILE A 17 11.41 1.34 -37.46
C ILE A 17 12.58 2.13 -36.82
N GLN A 18 13.55 2.43 -37.68
CA GLN A 18 14.33 3.64 -37.95
C GLN A 18 14.54 4.74 -36.88
N LYS A 19 15.81 5.19 -36.85
CA LYS A 19 16.38 6.38 -36.20
C LYS A 19 15.88 7.69 -36.84
N ASN A 20 15.49 8.69 -36.05
CA ASN A 20 16.10 10.04 -36.09
C ASN A 20 15.51 11.09 -35.10
N LYS A 21 16.46 11.85 -34.52
CA LYS A 21 16.49 13.31 -34.23
C LYS A 21 15.72 13.97 -33.06
N LYS A 22 16.57 14.60 -32.22
CA LYS A 22 16.56 15.98 -31.66
C LYS A 22 15.55 16.34 -30.56
N THR A 23 16.09 16.57 -29.36
CA THR A 23 15.51 17.33 -28.25
C THR A 23 15.91 18.82 -28.29
N PRO A 24 15.04 19.76 -27.88
CA PRO A 24 15.41 21.14 -27.60
C PRO A 24 15.75 21.37 -26.12
N VAL A 25 16.69 22.27 -25.88
CA VAL A 25 17.20 22.72 -24.58
C VAL A 25 16.37 23.92 -24.10
N LEU A 26 15.84 23.88 -22.87
CA LEU A 26 15.30 25.06 -22.18
C LEU A 26 16.31 25.56 -21.14
N LYS A 27 16.74 26.81 -21.30
CA LYS A 27 17.60 27.55 -20.36
C LYS A 27 16.73 28.15 -19.24
N SER A 28 17.16 28.05 -17.99
CA SER A 28 16.74 28.98 -16.92
C SER A 28 17.95 29.47 -16.15
N SER A 29 18.28 30.75 -16.32
CA SER A 29 19.35 31.51 -15.69
C SER A 29 19.03 31.87 -14.24
N LEU A 30 19.95 31.61 -13.32
CA LEU A 30 20.00 32.23 -11.98
C LEU A 30 21.16 33.23 -11.96
N SER A 31 20.87 34.47 -11.59
CA SER A 31 21.81 35.57 -11.40
C SER A 31 22.46 35.48 -10.01
N ILE A 32 23.78 35.29 -9.96
CA ILE A 32 24.58 35.38 -8.73
C ILE A 32 25.58 36.53 -8.90
N ALA A 33 25.60 37.41 -7.91
CA ALA A 33 26.33 38.67 -7.90
C ALA A 33 27.87 38.51 -7.96
N ASN A 34 28.49 39.52 -8.57
CA ASN A 34 29.92 39.76 -8.76
C ASN A 34 30.82 39.44 -7.55
N THR A 35 31.88 38.67 -7.80
CA THR A 35 33.21 38.90 -7.20
C THR A 35 34.29 38.54 -8.22
N SER A 36 35.15 39.51 -8.49
CA SER A 36 36.27 39.52 -9.43
C SER A 36 37.32 38.45 -9.12
N GLY A 37 37.71 37.67 -10.13
CA GLY A 37 38.78 36.68 -10.06
C GLY A 37 38.54 35.52 -11.02
N ASP A 38 39.34 35.48 -12.07
CA ASP A 38 39.29 34.57 -13.21
C ASP A 38 39.15 33.08 -12.79
N SER A 39 37.93 32.54 -12.78
CA SER A 39 37.65 31.15 -12.47
C SER A 39 36.37 30.70 -13.16
N THR A 40 36.54 30.09 -14.33
CA THR A 40 35.49 29.37 -15.06
C THR A 40 34.90 28.29 -14.15
N TRP A 41 33.61 28.44 -13.82
CA TRP A 41 32.91 27.50 -12.96
C TRP A 41 32.84 26.11 -13.61
N PRO A 42 33.24 25.03 -12.91
CA PRO A 42 33.27 23.69 -13.49
C PRO A 42 31.85 23.16 -13.76
N ASP A 43 31.66 22.47 -14.89
CA ASP A 43 30.34 21.93 -15.29
C ASP A 43 29.78 20.91 -14.29
N SER A 44 30.67 20.23 -13.55
CA SER A 44 30.29 19.34 -12.45
C SER A 44 29.55 20.07 -11.33
N LEU A 45 29.82 21.37 -11.11
CA LEU A 45 29.10 22.20 -10.15
C LEU A 45 27.69 22.55 -10.64
N LYS A 46 27.52 22.83 -11.94
CA LYS A 46 26.20 23.13 -12.53
C LYS A 46 25.26 21.93 -12.38
N VAL A 47 25.76 20.73 -12.70
CA VAL A 47 25.03 19.46 -12.52
C VAL A 47 24.66 19.25 -11.05
N TYR A 48 25.55 19.57 -10.11
CA TYR A 48 25.26 19.46 -8.68
C TYR A 48 24.14 20.41 -8.21
N VAL A 49 24.12 21.64 -8.72
CA VAL A 49 23.06 22.62 -8.42
C VAL A 49 21.72 22.16 -9.01
N GLU A 50 21.71 21.69 -10.26
CA GLU A 50 20.50 21.16 -10.91
C GLU A 50 19.93 19.94 -10.17
N ARG A 51 20.77 18.98 -9.79
CA ARG A 51 20.34 17.83 -8.97
C ARG A 51 19.80 18.24 -7.61
N SER A 52 20.40 19.26 -6.99
CA SER A 52 19.95 19.77 -5.69
C SER A 52 18.56 20.41 -5.79
N PHE A 53 18.29 21.17 -6.85
CA PHE A 53 16.97 21.75 -7.07
C PHE A 53 15.94 20.73 -7.55
N ALA A 54 16.33 19.70 -8.32
CA ALA A 54 15.45 18.62 -8.76
C ALA A 54 15.00 17.72 -7.59
N ALA A 55 15.83 17.58 -6.56
CA ALA A 55 15.54 16.77 -5.38
C ALA A 55 14.75 17.50 -4.28
N CYS A 56 14.47 18.80 -4.43
CA CYS A 56 13.87 19.63 -3.39
C CYS A 56 12.47 20.14 -3.82
N SER A 57 11.52 20.13 -2.88
CA SER A 57 10.16 20.66 -3.09
C SER A 57 10.13 22.20 -3.21
N THR A 58 9.10 22.75 -3.87
CA THR A 58 8.94 24.20 -4.09
C THR A 58 8.92 25.03 -2.81
N SER A 59 8.51 24.46 -1.67
CA SER A 59 8.50 25.13 -0.37
C SER A 59 9.88 25.20 0.32
N ALA A 60 10.82 24.30 -0.01
CA ALA A 60 12.17 24.26 0.57
C ALA A 60 13.22 25.05 -0.23
N ARG A 61 12.85 25.55 -1.42
CA ARG A 61 13.76 26.17 -2.40
C ARG A 61 14.60 27.32 -1.86
N LYS A 62 14.02 28.23 -1.07
CA LYS A 62 14.74 29.38 -0.47
C LYS A 62 15.80 28.97 0.56
N ARG A 63 15.57 27.87 1.29
CA ARG A 63 16.53 27.35 2.29
C ARG A 63 17.69 26.63 1.61
N LEU A 64 17.39 25.87 0.56
CA LEU A 64 18.39 25.22 -0.28
C LEU A 64 19.34 26.24 -0.93
N GLU A 65 18.80 27.33 -1.48
CA GLU A 65 19.60 28.37 -2.14
C GLU A 65 20.61 29.01 -1.17
N LYS A 66 20.19 29.29 0.08
CA LYS A 66 21.07 29.82 1.13
C LYS A 66 22.20 28.84 1.47
N GLN A 67 21.92 27.54 1.55
CA GLN A 67 22.94 26.52 1.83
C GLN A 67 23.88 26.27 0.65
N LEU A 68 23.37 26.26 -0.59
CA LEU A 68 24.20 26.13 -1.79
C LEU A 68 25.17 27.31 -1.89
N ASN A 69 24.69 28.54 -1.68
CA ASN A 69 25.56 29.72 -1.67
C ASN A 69 26.64 29.63 -0.59
N GLN A 70 26.32 29.18 0.63
CA GLN A 70 27.34 28.97 1.68
C GLN A 70 28.39 27.93 1.30
N ILE A 71 27.96 26.80 0.71
CA ILE A 71 28.86 25.72 0.28
C ILE A 71 29.81 26.21 -0.81
N ILE A 72 29.27 26.89 -1.83
CA ILE A 72 30.02 27.40 -2.97
C ILE A 72 30.97 28.50 -2.53
N SER A 73 30.52 29.47 -1.73
CA SER A 73 31.38 30.53 -1.18
C SER A 73 32.51 29.98 -0.32
N SER A 74 32.28 28.90 0.47
CA SER A 74 33.36 28.26 1.22
C SER A 74 34.39 27.56 0.32
N ALA A 75 33.94 26.95 -0.78
CA ALA A 75 34.81 26.27 -1.73
C ALA A 75 35.68 27.25 -2.53
N VAL A 76 35.11 28.42 -2.88
CA VAL A 76 35.83 29.53 -3.51
C VAL A 76 36.84 30.14 -2.55
N LYS A 77 36.44 30.44 -1.30
CA LYS A 77 37.34 30.99 -0.26
C LYS A 77 38.54 30.08 0.01
N ASN A 78 38.33 28.77 -0.04
CA ASN A 78 39.38 27.76 0.18
C ASN A 78 40.16 27.38 -1.10
N LYS A 79 39.94 28.06 -2.24
CA LYS A 79 40.55 27.79 -3.56
C LYS A 79 40.46 26.31 -4.01
N LYS A 80 39.45 25.58 -3.53
CA LYS A 80 39.25 24.14 -3.82
C LYS A 80 38.11 23.89 -4.81
N LEU A 81 37.65 24.92 -5.51
CA LEU A 81 36.50 24.85 -6.41
C LEU A 81 36.63 23.76 -7.49
N ASN A 82 37.81 23.65 -8.12
CA ASN A 82 38.10 22.70 -9.19
C ASN A 82 38.61 21.33 -8.69
N SER A 83 38.93 21.23 -7.39
CA SER A 83 39.44 20.01 -6.77
C SER A 83 38.33 19.17 -6.15
N ILE A 84 37.14 19.75 -5.94
CA ILE A 84 35.99 19.04 -5.38
C ILE A 84 35.24 18.31 -6.51
N ASN A 85 35.01 17.01 -6.32
CA ASN A 85 34.21 16.21 -7.21
C ASN A 85 32.70 16.43 -6.92
N TRP A 86 32.12 17.40 -7.62
CA TRP A 86 30.73 17.82 -7.43
C TRP A 86 29.69 16.79 -7.91
N THR A 87 30.04 15.84 -8.80
CA THR A 87 29.11 14.79 -9.22
C THR A 87 28.89 13.74 -8.14
N ILE A 88 29.84 13.53 -7.22
CA ILE A 88 29.73 12.54 -6.14
C ILE A 88 29.30 13.20 -4.81
N ARG A 89 29.39 14.53 -4.71
CA ARG A 89 29.05 15.25 -3.48
C ARG A 89 27.58 15.03 -3.07
N PRO A 90 27.30 14.69 -1.79
CA PRO A 90 25.95 14.49 -1.29
C PRO A 90 25.17 15.81 -1.26
N LEU A 91 23.86 15.73 -1.50
CA LEU A 91 22.98 16.90 -1.57
C LEU A 91 22.89 17.65 -0.23
N PRO A 92 22.61 18.97 -0.24
CA PRO A 92 22.48 19.75 1.00
C PRO A 92 21.31 19.27 1.86
N LYS A 93 21.51 19.25 3.19
CA LYS A 93 20.54 18.79 4.21
C LYS A 93 19.20 19.53 4.17
N ALA A 94 19.10 20.69 3.49
CA ALA A 94 17.84 21.37 3.25
C ALA A 94 16.89 20.62 2.30
N CYS A 95 17.35 19.56 1.61
CA CYS A 95 16.49 18.67 0.82
C CYS A 95 15.91 17.48 1.58
N ASP A 96 16.12 17.40 2.90
CA ASP A 96 15.53 16.33 3.70
C ASP A 96 14.15 16.72 4.22
N LEU A 97 13.10 16.23 3.54
CA LEU A 97 11.81 15.86 4.15
C LEU A 97 11.19 14.68 3.39
N GLU A 98 11.65 13.46 3.70
CA GLU A 98 10.83 12.43 4.36
C GLU A 98 11.74 11.53 5.22
N PRO A 99 11.30 11.09 6.41
CA PRO A 99 12.15 10.33 7.34
C PRO A 99 12.15 8.83 7.03
N GLN A 100 13.35 8.25 6.88
CA GLN A 100 13.57 6.80 7.02
C GLN A 100 14.21 6.48 8.38
N PRO A 101 13.82 5.39 9.05
CA PRO A 101 14.34 5.00 10.35
C PRO A 101 15.73 4.35 10.20
N VAL A 102 16.73 4.88 10.91
CA VAL A 102 18.06 4.26 10.98
C VAL A 102 18.14 3.42 12.26
N LEU A 103 18.34 2.10 12.08
CA LEU A 103 18.73 1.17 13.14
C LEU A 103 20.19 1.47 13.58
N PRO A 104 20.51 1.40 14.89
CA PRO A 104 21.85 1.71 15.37
C PRO A 104 22.84 0.55 15.18
N VAL A 105 24.04 0.89 14.69
CA VAL A 105 25.21 0.01 14.65
C VAL A 105 25.86 -0.05 16.04
N LYS A 106 26.09 -1.26 16.56
CA LYS A 106 26.83 -1.52 17.80
C LYS A 106 28.33 -1.22 17.62
N ARG A 107 28.90 -0.38 18.50
CA ARG A 107 30.30 -0.49 18.95
C ARG A 107 30.43 -0.14 20.44
N THR A 108 30.83 -1.16 21.19
CA THR A 108 31.77 -1.22 22.35
C THR A 108 31.74 -0.11 23.43
N SER A 109 31.29 -0.52 24.62
CA SER A 109 31.76 -0.23 25.99
C SER A 109 32.67 0.97 26.24
N VAL A 110 32.29 1.92 27.12
CA VAL A 110 32.68 1.98 28.56
C VAL A 110 31.81 3.01 29.33
N SER A 111 31.42 2.63 30.56
CA SER A 111 31.22 3.42 31.79
C SER A 111 30.26 4.63 31.92
N ALA A 112 29.27 4.41 32.81
CA ALA A 112 28.78 5.29 33.89
C ALA A 112 27.91 6.52 33.58
N GLY A 113 26.74 6.58 34.25
CA GLY A 113 25.99 7.82 34.50
C GLY A 113 24.47 7.68 34.42
N ILE A 114 23.81 7.61 35.58
CA ILE A 114 22.36 7.60 35.80
C ILE A 114 21.68 8.82 35.17
N ILE A 115 20.54 8.64 34.48
CA ILE A 115 19.32 9.48 34.53
C ILE A 115 18.14 8.69 33.93
N ASP A 116 17.14 8.52 34.79
CA ASP A 116 15.70 8.28 34.64
C ASP A 116 15.08 7.79 33.32
N THR A 117 14.29 6.72 33.47
CA THR A 117 13.51 6.05 32.43
C THR A 117 12.02 6.31 32.64
N SER A 118 11.38 7.08 31.75
CA SER A 118 10.09 6.71 31.15
C SER A 118 9.68 7.73 30.08
N ASP A 119 9.59 7.30 28.81
CA ASP A 119 8.64 7.91 27.88
C ASP A 119 7.83 6.77 27.28
N ASN A 120 6.68 6.58 27.91
CA ASN A 120 5.75 5.49 27.71
C ASN A 120 4.95 5.79 26.44
N PHE A 121 5.06 4.92 25.44
CA PHE A 121 4.38 5.05 24.15
C PHE A 121 2.88 4.71 24.26
N ASP A 122 2.16 5.33 25.21
CA ASP A 122 0.71 5.32 25.39
C ASP A 122 0.33 6.28 26.54
N SER A 123 0.23 7.60 26.29
CA SER A 123 -0.25 8.51 27.35
C SER A 123 -1.77 8.37 27.50
N GLU A 124 -2.24 8.16 28.73
CA GLU A 124 -3.66 8.12 29.08
C GLU A 124 -4.41 9.36 28.57
N GLU A 125 -3.72 10.49 28.52
CA GLU A 125 -4.22 11.75 27.95
C GLU A 125 -4.65 11.64 26.47
N ARG A 126 -3.99 10.79 25.65
CA ARG A 126 -4.40 10.55 24.26
C ARG A 126 -5.59 9.60 24.15
N LYS A 127 -5.73 8.65 25.07
CA LYS A 127 -6.93 7.80 25.16
C LYS A 127 -8.13 8.61 25.62
N GLU A 128 -7.97 9.45 26.63
CA GLU A 128 -9.01 10.37 27.12
C GLU A 128 -9.45 11.35 26.04
N ARG A 129 -8.52 11.94 25.28
CA ARG A 129 -8.86 12.81 24.14
C ARG A 129 -9.61 12.10 23.01
N ARG A 130 -9.46 10.77 22.86
CA ARG A 130 -10.26 9.97 21.92
C ARG A 130 -11.63 9.64 22.50
N LEU A 131 -11.69 9.26 23.77
CA LEU A 131 -12.94 8.97 24.47
C LEU A 131 -13.85 10.21 24.50
N HIS A 132 -13.29 11.39 24.80
CA HIS A 132 -14.01 12.66 24.84
C HIS A 132 -14.56 13.08 23.46
N ARG A 133 -13.92 12.68 22.35
CA ARG A 133 -14.47 12.92 21.00
C ARG A 133 -15.70 12.05 20.74
N PHE A 134 -15.61 10.76 21.06
CA PHE A 134 -16.74 9.84 20.92
C PHE A 134 -17.91 10.21 21.83
N GLN A 135 -17.63 10.67 23.05
CA GLN A 135 -18.64 11.06 24.01
C GLN A 135 -19.36 12.35 23.60
N LYS A 136 -18.62 13.34 23.08
CA LYS A 136 -19.20 14.58 22.53
C LYS A 136 -20.06 14.32 21.29
N GLU A 137 -19.69 13.34 20.47
CA GLU A 137 -20.46 12.92 19.29
C GLU A 137 -21.74 12.17 19.70
N ALA A 138 -21.66 11.31 20.72
CA ALA A 138 -22.83 10.63 21.30
C ALA A 138 -23.80 11.59 22.02
N GLU A 139 -23.28 12.60 22.72
CA GLU A 139 -24.09 13.65 23.36
C GLU A 139 -24.77 14.56 22.32
N ALA A 140 -24.07 14.89 21.22
CA ALA A 140 -24.66 15.64 20.11
C ALA A 140 -25.78 14.85 19.41
N GLU A 141 -25.62 13.52 19.29
CA GLU A 141 -26.64 12.62 18.74
C GLU A 141 -27.84 12.45 19.70
N ALA A 142 -27.59 12.37 21.00
CA ALA A 142 -28.64 12.33 22.03
C ALA A 142 -29.45 13.63 22.09
N ALA A 143 -28.78 14.78 22.01
CA ALA A 143 -29.43 16.09 21.95
C ALA A 143 -30.29 16.29 20.69
N ARG A 144 -29.88 15.70 19.55
CA ARG A 144 -30.70 15.67 18.33
C ARG A 144 -31.96 14.83 18.52
N LYS A 145 -31.85 13.67 19.18
CA LYS A 145 -33.00 12.80 19.49
C LYS A 145 -33.95 13.41 20.52
N GLU A 146 -33.45 14.16 21.51
CA GLU A 146 -34.28 14.89 22.47
C GLU A 146 -35.05 16.04 21.79
N ALA A 147 -34.39 16.78 20.88
CA ALA A 147 -35.04 17.83 20.09
C ALA A 147 -36.14 17.28 19.15
N GLU A 148 -35.97 16.07 18.62
CA GLU A 148 -37.00 15.36 17.84
C GLU A 148 -38.16 14.87 18.72
N SER A 149 -37.94 14.56 20.01
CA SER A 149 -39.00 14.07 20.92
C SER A 149 -39.93 15.17 21.47
N SER A 150 -39.54 16.45 21.39
CA SER A 150 -40.32 17.58 21.93
C SER A 150 -41.20 18.30 20.89
N SER A 151 -41.34 17.77 19.68
CA SER A 151 -42.18 18.37 18.63
C SER A 151 -43.49 17.60 18.45
N THR A 152 -44.60 18.18 18.92
CA THR A 152 -45.96 17.73 18.59
C THR A 152 -46.25 18.09 17.14
N MET A 153 -46.22 17.10 16.24
CA MET A 153 -46.53 17.28 14.81
C MET A 153 -48.05 17.19 14.54
N PRO A 154 -48.62 18.07 13.70
CA PRO A 154 -49.97 17.89 13.15
C PRO A 154 -49.99 16.77 12.09
N ILE A 155 -51.18 16.19 11.92
CA ILE A 155 -51.55 15.03 11.09
C ILE A 155 -50.98 15.11 9.64
N PRO A 156 -50.46 14.00 9.06
CA PRO A 156 -49.91 14.01 7.70
C PRO A 156 -51.00 14.03 6.63
N GLN A 157 -50.89 14.97 5.70
CA GLN A 157 -51.54 14.90 4.38
C GLN A 157 -50.81 13.90 3.47
N PRO A 158 -51.48 13.31 2.45
CA PRO A 158 -50.86 12.31 1.58
C PRO A 158 -49.64 12.89 0.83
N PRO A 159 -48.62 12.06 0.55
CA PRO A 159 -47.35 12.55 0.03
C PRO A 159 -47.50 13.11 -1.38
N ASN A 160 -47.15 14.39 -1.55
CA ASN A 160 -46.80 14.95 -2.85
C ASN A 160 -45.63 14.15 -3.42
N THR A 161 -45.85 13.47 -4.54
CA THR A 161 -44.90 12.65 -5.29
C THR A 161 -43.82 13.48 -6.01
N ALA A 162 -43.49 14.68 -5.54
CA ALA A 162 -42.62 15.64 -6.24
C ALA A 162 -41.19 15.76 -5.68
N ASP A 163 -40.88 15.15 -4.53
CA ASP A 163 -39.56 15.25 -3.87
C ASP A 163 -38.84 13.91 -3.69
N VAL A 164 -39.03 12.96 -4.62
CA VAL A 164 -38.06 11.88 -4.79
C VAL A 164 -37.01 12.38 -5.78
N HIS A 165 -35.95 13.00 -5.28
CA HIS A 165 -34.77 13.29 -6.10
C HIS A 165 -34.31 11.97 -6.73
N ASN A 166 -34.38 11.88 -8.05
CA ASN A 166 -33.99 10.69 -8.80
C ASN A 166 -32.45 10.60 -8.81
N TRP A 167 -31.86 10.09 -7.73
CA TRP A 167 -30.41 9.94 -7.57
C TRP A 167 -29.76 9.06 -8.65
N ASP A 168 -30.54 8.27 -9.40
CA ASP A 168 -30.05 7.52 -10.55
C ASP A 168 -29.76 8.43 -11.76
N ALA A 169 -30.49 9.54 -11.91
CA ALA A 169 -30.28 10.54 -12.97
C ALA A 169 -28.99 11.36 -12.77
N ASP A 170 -28.50 11.47 -11.53
CA ASP A 170 -27.26 12.16 -11.18
C ASP A 170 -26.03 11.23 -11.13
N THR A 171 -26.13 10.01 -11.65
CA THR A 171 -24.98 9.11 -11.77
C THR A 171 -23.99 9.68 -12.77
N ILE A 172 -22.86 10.18 -12.27
CA ILE A 172 -21.77 10.70 -13.09
C ILE A 172 -21.28 9.58 -14.01
N VAL A 173 -21.41 9.77 -15.31
CA VAL A 173 -20.78 8.91 -16.33
C VAL A 173 -19.53 9.62 -16.83
N GLY A 174 -18.37 8.97 -16.68
CA GLY A 174 -17.10 9.53 -17.12
C GLY A 174 -16.98 9.63 -18.64
N THR A 175 -16.26 10.64 -19.15
CA THR A 175 -16.00 10.84 -20.58
C THR A 175 -14.52 10.72 -20.96
N CYS A 176 -13.64 10.42 -19.99
CA CYS A 176 -12.21 10.30 -20.21
C CYS A 176 -11.87 9.08 -21.07
N THR A 177 -11.19 9.31 -22.21
CA THR A 177 -10.75 8.24 -23.13
C THR A 177 -9.31 7.76 -22.90
N ARG A 178 -8.58 8.39 -21.96
CA ARG A 178 -7.20 8.01 -21.66
C ARG A 178 -7.18 6.68 -20.93
N LEU A 179 -6.40 5.70 -21.42
CA LEU A 179 -6.29 4.40 -20.76
C LEU A 179 -5.47 4.46 -19.47
N GLU A 180 -4.40 5.25 -19.49
CA GLU A 180 -3.49 5.46 -18.37
C GLU A 180 -3.81 6.79 -17.68
N LYS A 181 -3.95 6.74 -16.36
CA LYS A 181 -4.28 7.90 -15.53
C LYS A 181 -3.70 7.72 -14.14
N SER A 182 -2.84 8.64 -13.72
CA SER A 182 -2.30 8.64 -12.35
C SER A 182 -3.41 8.75 -11.31
N TYR A 183 -3.24 8.09 -10.17
CA TYR A 183 -4.18 8.21 -9.06
C TYR A 183 -4.06 9.57 -8.38
N PHE A 184 -5.21 10.23 -8.18
CA PHE A 184 -5.32 11.49 -7.44
C PHE A 184 -6.40 11.35 -6.37
N ARG A 185 -6.13 11.77 -5.13
CA ARG A 185 -7.16 11.78 -4.09
C ARG A 185 -8.17 12.87 -4.41
N LEU A 186 -9.45 12.49 -4.49
CA LEU A 186 -10.54 13.44 -4.69
C LEU A 186 -10.73 14.25 -3.41
N THR A 187 -10.57 15.57 -3.51
CA THR A 187 -10.86 16.55 -2.45
C THR A 187 -12.04 17.45 -2.79
N SER A 188 -12.63 17.26 -3.98
CA SER A 188 -13.75 18.03 -4.54
C SER A 188 -14.62 17.11 -5.40
N ALA A 189 -15.73 17.64 -5.90
CA ALA A 189 -16.62 16.91 -6.79
C ALA A 189 -15.84 16.44 -8.05
N PRO A 190 -15.95 15.16 -8.43
CA PRO A 190 -15.23 14.63 -9.58
C PRO A 190 -15.75 15.22 -10.88
N ASP A 191 -14.85 15.75 -11.72
CA ASP A 191 -15.17 16.19 -13.08
C ASP A 191 -15.34 14.95 -13.99
N PRO A 192 -16.50 14.82 -14.70
CA PRO A 192 -16.73 13.74 -15.66
C PRO A 192 -15.60 13.57 -16.70
N SER A 193 -14.94 14.67 -17.10
CA SER A 193 -13.82 14.65 -18.06
C SER A 193 -12.60 13.90 -17.55
N GLN A 194 -12.47 13.75 -16.24
CA GLN A 194 -11.37 13.05 -15.58
C GLN A 194 -11.69 11.60 -15.26
N VAL A 195 -12.94 11.15 -15.41
CA VAL A 195 -13.37 9.79 -15.05
C VAL A 195 -13.51 8.95 -16.31
N ARG A 196 -12.94 7.73 -16.32
CA ARG A 196 -13.03 6.82 -17.48
C ARG A 196 -14.36 6.06 -17.46
N PRO A 197 -15.14 6.01 -18.58
CA PRO A 197 -16.34 5.19 -18.66
C PRO A 197 -15.99 3.69 -18.68
N LEU A 198 -17.00 2.85 -18.43
CA LEU A 198 -16.84 1.40 -18.31
C LEU A 198 -16.13 0.74 -19.51
N SER A 199 -16.42 1.18 -20.73
CA SER A 199 -15.76 0.65 -21.95
C SER A 199 -14.25 0.89 -21.96
N VAL A 200 -13.83 2.08 -21.52
CA VAL A 200 -12.41 2.45 -21.40
C VAL A 200 -11.77 1.71 -20.23
N LEU A 201 -12.48 1.56 -19.10
CA LEU A 201 -11.97 0.81 -17.95
C LEU A 201 -11.69 -0.66 -18.27
N ARG A 202 -12.52 -1.30 -19.10
CA ARG A 202 -12.26 -2.68 -19.59
C ARG A 202 -10.95 -2.75 -20.36
N ASN A 203 -10.72 -1.80 -21.28
CA ASN A 203 -9.48 -1.71 -22.04
C ASN A 203 -8.27 -1.37 -21.14
N THR A 204 -8.47 -0.53 -20.12
CA THR A 204 -7.45 -0.24 -19.12
C THR A 204 -7.03 -1.50 -18.37
N LEU A 205 -7.98 -2.31 -17.87
CA LEU A 205 -7.64 -3.53 -17.13
C LEU A 205 -6.74 -4.46 -17.94
N GLU A 206 -7.06 -4.65 -19.22
CA GLU A 206 -6.26 -5.50 -20.11
C GLU A 206 -4.86 -4.93 -20.36
N LEU A 207 -4.76 -3.60 -20.53
CA LEU A 207 -3.45 -2.92 -20.61
C LEU A 207 -2.63 -3.13 -19.33
N LEU A 208 -3.24 -3.02 -18.15
CA LEU A 208 -2.53 -3.18 -16.88
C LEU A 208 -2.07 -4.63 -16.65
N LYS A 209 -2.89 -5.63 -16.98
CA LYS A 209 -2.50 -7.05 -16.90
C LYS A 209 -1.26 -7.32 -17.76
N ARG A 210 -1.26 -6.85 -19.01
CA ARG A 210 -0.12 -6.99 -19.93
C ARG A 210 1.12 -6.26 -19.43
N LYS A 211 1.00 -4.99 -19.02
CA LYS A 211 2.13 -4.21 -18.50
C LYS A 211 2.73 -4.80 -17.22
N TRP A 212 1.90 -5.40 -16.36
CA TRP A 212 2.41 -6.10 -15.18
C TRP A 212 3.32 -7.26 -15.56
N VAL A 213 2.90 -8.08 -16.53
CA VAL A 213 3.69 -9.22 -17.03
C VAL A 213 4.96 -8.77 -17.76
N GLU A 214 4.89 -7.70 -18.54
CA GLU A 214 6.02 -7.21 -19.36
C GLU A 214 7.06 -6.40 -18.56
N GLU A 215 6.60 -5.47 -17.72
CA GLU A 215 7.47 -4.48 -17.07
C GLU A 215 7.69 -4.75 -15.58
N ASN A 216 6.80 -5.49 -14.92
CA ASN A 216 6.81 -5.76 -13.48
C ASN A 216 6.97 -4.49 -12.61
N ASN A 217 6.52 -3.33 -13.10
CA ASN A 217 6.66 -2.05 -12.43
C ASN A 217 5.50 -1.82 -11.45
N TYR A 218 5.67 -2.26 -10.21
CA TYR A 218 4.60 -2.22 -9.22
C TYR A 218 4.13 -0.79 -8.87
N THR A 219 5.05 0.16 -8.73
CA THR A 219 4.71 1.55 -8.38
C THR A 219 3.75 2.16 -9.40
N TYR A 220 4.01 1.92 -10.68
CA TYR A 220 3.12 2.33 -11.77
C TYR A 220 1.79 1.57 -11.71
N ILE A 221 1.82 0.23 -11.66
CA ILE A 221 0.63 -0.62 -11.69
C ILE A 221 -0.31 -0.34 -10.52
N CYS A 222 0.22 -0.21 -9.30
CA CYS A 222 -0.53 0.15 -8.10
C CYS A 222 -1.23 1.51 -8.26
N SER A 223 -0.52 2.53 -8.77
CA SER A 223 -1.12 3.85 -9.08
C SER A 223 -2.25 3.74 -10.10
N GLN A 224 -2.06 2.95 -11.17
CA GLN A 224 -3.10 2.78 -12.19
C GLN A 224 -4.33 2.02 -11.67
N PHE A 225 -4.15 0.96 -10.90
CA PHE A 225 -5.27 0.23 -10.29
C PHE A 225 -6.03 1.09 -9.27
N LYS A 226 -5.34 1.90 -8.46
CA LYS A 226 -5.98 2.86 -7.56
C LYS A 226 -6.85 3.86 -8.31
N SER A 227 -6.31 4.41 -9.41
CA SER A 227 -7.04 5.31 -10.31
C SER A 227 -8.27 4.63 -10.92
N MET A 228 -8.14 3.38 -11.38
CA MET A 228 -9.25 2.61 -11.96
C MET A 228 -10.34 2.28 -10.93
N ARG A 229 -9.96 1.84 -9.73
CA ARG A 229 -10.89 1.58 -8.61
C ARG A 229 -11.63 2.85 -8.17
N GLN A 230 -10.95 4.00 -8.20
CA GLN A 230 -11.56 5.29 -7.93
C GLN A 230 -12.62 5.64 -8.99
N ASP A 231 -12.31 5.48 -10.28
CA ASP A 231 -13.27 5.75 -11.35
C ASP A 231 -14.53 4.86 -11.24
N LEU A 232 -14.36 3.59 -10.85
CA LEU A 232 -15.49 2.68 -10.57
C LEU A 232 -16.35 3.14 -9.40
N THR A 233 -15.70 3.61 -8.33
CA THR A 233 -16.37 4.09 -7.11
C THR A 233 -17.16 5.37 -7.37
N VAL A 234 -16.55 6.32 -8.09
CA VAL A 234 -17.18 7.60 -8.47
C VAL A 234 -18.44 7.38 -9.31
N GLN A 235 -18.38 6.43 -10.24
CA GLN A 235 -19.52 6.10 -11.12
C GLN A 235 -20.49 5.09 -10.50
N ARG A 236 -20.26 4.68 -9.23
CA ARG A 236 -21.07 3.68 -8.51
C ARG A 236 -21.23 2.35 -9.27
N ILE A 237 -20.23 1.97 -10.08
CA ILE A 237 -20.28 0.75 -10.87
C ILE A 237 -19.96 -0.45 -9.97
N THR A 238 -20.98 -1.27 -9.70
CA THR A 238 -20.90 -2.46 -8.84
C THR A 238 -21.41 -3.68 -9.61
N ASN A 239 -20.52 -4.30 -10.39
CA ASN A 239 -20.83 -5.49 -11.18
C ASN A 239 -19.65 -6.48 -11.18
N SER A 240 -19.78 -7.57 -11.95
CA SER A 240 -18.72 -8.59 -12.08
C SER A 240 -17.38 -8.04 -12.54
N PHE A 241 -17.36 -6.98 -13.36
CA PHE A 241 -16.12 -6.32 -13.77
C PHE A 241 -15.44 -5.58 -12.61
N THR A 242 -16.21 -4.93 -11.74
CA THR A 242 -15.67 -4.33 -10.52
C THR A 242 -15.01 -5.41 -9.65
N VAL A 243 -15.65 -6.56 -9.48
CA VAL A 243 -15.04 -7.70 -8.75
C VAL A 243 -13.71 -8.10 -9.38
N GLU A 244 -13.66 -8.32 -10.70
CA GLU A 244 -12.44 -8.69 -11.42
C GLU A 244 -11.29 -7.69 -11.21
N VAL A 245 -11.57 -6.39 -11.27
CA VAL A 245 -10.58 -5.32 -11.03
C VAL A 245 -9.98 -5.42 -9.63
N TYR A 246 -10.84 -5.60 -8.62
CA TYR A 246 -10.41 -5.69 -7.23
C TYR A 246 -9.64 -6.98 -6.94
N GLU A 247 -10.09 -8.11 -7.48
CA GLU A 247 -9.37 -9.39 -7.36
C GLU A 247 -7.99 -9.32 -8.00
N THR A 248 -7.90 -8.80 -9.23
CA THR A 248 -6.63 -8.65 -9.95
C THR A 248 -5.66 -7.79 -9.17
N HIS A 249 -6.11 -6.62 -8.69
CA HIS A 249 -5.25 -5.73 -7.92
C HIS A 249 -4.81 -6.36 -6.59
N ALA A 250 -5.70 -7.08 -5.91
CA ALA A 250 -5.38 -7.78 -4.67
C ALA A 250 -4.31 -8.87 -4.88
N ARG A 251 -4.39 -9.63 -5.98
CA ARG A 251 -3.39 -10.64 -6.34
C ARG A 251 -2.02 -9.99 -6.62
N VAL A 252 -1.98 -8.93 -7.43
CA VAL A 252 -0.74 -8.17 -7.69
C VAL A 252 -0.13 -7.61 -6.40
N ALA A 253 -0.97 -7.12 -5.47
CA ALA A 253 -0.52 -6.66 -4.15
C ALA A 253 0.08 -7.79 -3.30
N LEU A 254 -0.45 -9.02 -3.37
CA LEU A 254 0.14 -10.18 -2.70
C LEU A 254 1.51 -10.54 -3.25
N GLU A 255 1.69 -10.54 -4.58
CA GLU A 255 2.99 -10.83 -5.22
C GLU A 255 4.08 -9.85 -4.80
N THR A 256 3.69 -8.59 -4.60
CA THR A 256 4.59 -7.47 -4.30
C THR A 256 4.71 -7.17 -2.82
N ASN A 257 4.10 -8.00 -1.96
CA ASN A 257 4.12 -7.85 -0.51
C ASN A 257 3.52 -6.51 -0.01
N ASP A 258 2.56 -5.93 -0.74
CA ASP A 258 1.80 -4.76 -0.28
C ASP A 258 0.51 -5.21 0.44
N LEU A 259 0.67 -5.57 1.71
CA LEU A 259 -0.47 -5.99 2.55
C LEU A 259 -1.47 -4.86 2.83
N GLY A 260 -1.04 -3.60 2.72
CA GLY A 260 -1.91 -2.45 2.90
C GLY A 260 -2.93 -2.35 1.76
N GLU A 261 -2.45 -2.44 0.52
CA GLU A 261 -3.31 -2.45 -0.66
C GLU A 261 -4.14 -3.73 -0.78
N TYR A 262 -3.55 -4.88 -0.48
CA TYR A 262 -4.31 -6.13 -0.40
C TYR A 262 -5.49 -6.01 0.59
N ASN A 263 -5.27 -5.50 1.80
CA ASN A 263 -6.33 -5.39 2.81
C ASN A 263 -7.44 -4.39 2.39
N GLN A 264 -7.09 -3.30 1.71
CA GLN A 264 -8.06 -2.39 1.12
C GLN A 264 -8.92 -3.09 0.07
N CYS A 265 -8.31 -3.83 -0.86
CA CYS A 265 -9.05 -4.59 -1.87
C CYS A 265 -9.93 -5.68 -1.24
N GLN A 266 -9.38 -6.42 -0.28
CA GLN A 266 -10.05 -7.50 0.42
C GLN A 266 -11.30 -7.01 1.16
N THR A 267 -11.22 -5.83 1.79
CA THR A 267 -12.37 -5.21 2.48
C THR A 267 -13.49 -4.86 1.50
N GLN A 268 -13.15 -4.31 0.33
CA GLN A 268 -14.14 -4.03 -0.71
C GLN A 268 -14.73 -5.31 -1.31
N LEU A 269 -13.90 -6.32 -1.59
CA LEU A 269 -14.36 -7.60 -2.15
C LEU A 269 -15.38 -8.28 -1.23
N LYS A 270 -15.17 -8.22 0.09
CA LYS A 270 -16.17 -8.72 1.06
C LYS A 270 -17.54 -8.07 0.85
N GLN A 271 -17.59 -6.76 0.63
CA GLN A 271 -18.85 -6.04 0.39
C GLN A 271 -19.46 -6.43 -0.97
N LEU A 272 -18.64 -6.53 -2.02
CA LEU A 272 -19.10 -6.91 -3.35
C LEU A 272 -19.68 -8.34 -3.39
N TYR A 273 -19.06 -9.30 -2.70
CA TYR A 273 -19.60 -10.66 -2.60
C TYR A 273 -20.87 -10.73 -1.75
N ALA A 274 -21.00 -9.88 -0.72
CA ALA A 274 -22.23 -9.78 0.06
C ALA A 274 -23.42 -9.29 -0.77
N MET A 275 -23.17 -8.59 -1.88
CA MET A 275 -24.19 -8.21 -2.87
C MET A 275 -24.55 -9.34 -3.84
N GLY A 276 -23.94 -10.54 -3.69
CA GLY A 276 -24.19 -11.68 -4.58
C GLY A 276 -23.47 -11.62 -5.92
N LEU A 277 -22.47 -10.74 -6.08
CA LEU A 277 -21.70 -10.64 -7.32
C LEU A 277 -20.76 -11.85 -7.48
N PRO A 278 -20.67 -12.43 -8.70
CA PRO A 278 -19.84 -13.60 -8.95
C PRO A 278 -18.35 -13.26 -8.93
N GLY A 279 -17.52 -14.24 -8.60
CA GLY A 279 -16.06 -14.14 -8.57
C GLY A 279 -15.44 -15.26 -7.74
N HIS A 280 -14.23 -15.04 -7.24
CA HIS A 280 -13.44 -15.99 -6.47
C HIS A 280 -13.66 -15.82 -4.96
N ALA A 281 -14.91 -15.77 -4.52
CA ALA A 281 -15.26 -15.46 -3.12
C ALA A 281 -14.57 -16.38 -2.10
N MET A 282 -14.49 -17.69 -2.39
CA MET A 282 -13.90 -18.67 -1.48
C MET A 282 -12.37 -18.53 -1.37
N GLU A 283 -11.71 -18.19 -2.48
CA GLU A 283 -10.28 -17.87 -2.50
C GLU A 283 -9.98 -16.68 -1.56
N PHE A 284 -10.72 -15.58 -1.71
CA PHE A 284 -10.53 -14.38 -0.90
C PHE A 284 -11.01 -14.54 0.55
N LEU A 285 -11.97 -15.43 0.81
CA LEU A 285 -12.34 -15.83 2.16
C LEU A 285 -11.20 -16.58 2.86
N ALA A 286 -10.56 -17.54 2.17
CA ALA A 286 -9.38 -18.24 2.66
C ALA A 286 -8.24 -17.25 2.97
N TYR A 287 -7.97 -16.32 2.04
CA TYR A 287 -6.96 -15.29 2.25
C TYR A 287 -7.28 -14.36 3.43
N ARG A 288 -8.55 -14.04 3.68
CA ARG A 288 -8.96 -13.25 4.86
C ARG A 288 -8.60 -13.97 6.17
N ILE A 289 -8.86 -15.28 6.25
CA ILE A 289 -8.50 -16.09 7.42
C ILE A 289 -6.98 -16.07 7.65
N LEU A 290 -6.19 -16.30 6.58
CA LEU A 290 -4.73 -16.28 6.65
C LEU A 290 -4.18 -14.90 7.06
N TYR A 291 -4.80 -13.81 6.56
CA TYR A 291 -4.45 -12.44 6.95
C TYR A 291 -4.73 -12.18 8.44
N PHE A 292 -5.81 -12.72 8.99
CA PHE A 292 -6.09 -12.61 10.43
C PHE A 292 -5.13 -13.43 11.30
N LEU A 293 -4.66 -14.58 10.80
CA LEU A 293 -3.60 -15.36 11.46
C LEU A 293 -2.27 -14.59 11.50
N TYR A 294 -1.97 -13.86 10.44
CA TYR A 294 -0.81 -12.97 10.38
C TYR A 294 -0.91 -11.85 11.44
N THR A 295 -2.00 -11.08 11.41
CA THR A 295 -2.24 -9.93 12.30
C THR A 295 -2.54 -10.33 13.76
N ARG A 296 -2.70 -11.63 14.04
CA ARG A 296 -3.04 -12.20 15.36
C ARG A 296 -4.37 -11.69 15.92
N ASN A 297 -5.30 -11.29 15.05
CA ASN A 297 -6.61 -10.81 15.48
C ASN A 297 -7.56 -11.99 15.74
N LYS A 298 -7.51 -12.55 16.96
CA LYS A 298 -8.38 -13.68 17.35
C LYS A 298 -9.87 -13.34 17.29
N GLY A 299 -10.25 -12.09 17.58
CA GLY A 299 -11.64 -11.63 17.52
C GLY A 299 -12.20 -11.73 16.11
N ASP A 300 -11.48 -11.17 15.14
CA ASP A 300 -11.88 -11.20 13.73
C ASP A 300 -11.90 -12.61 13.13
N ILE A 301 -10.99 -13.49 13.56
CA ILE A 301 -11.01 -14.91 13.16
C ILE A 301 -12.31 -15.56 13.62
N ASN A 302 -12.68 -15.39 14.89
CA ASN A 302 -13.89 -15.99 15.44
C ASN A 302 -15.15 -15.41 14.80
N ALA A 303 -15.19 -14.09 14.58
CA ALA A 303 -16.29 -13.42 13.89
C ALA A 303 -16.43 -13.93 12.44
N ALA A 304 -15.32 -14.08 11.72
CA ALA A 304 -15.34 -14.63 10.36
C ALA A 304 -15.86 -16.07 10.34
N MET A 305 -15.41 -16.93 11.25
CA MET A 305 -15.89 -18.32 11.33
C MET A 305 -17.36 -18.44 11.71
N ALA A 306 -17.86 -17.54 12.55
CA ALA A 306 -19.27 -17.49 12.95
C ALA A 306 -20.18 -17.05 11.79
N ALA A 307 -19.68 -16.17 10.93
CA ALA A 307 -20.41 -15.67 9.76
C ALA A 307 -20.38 -16.63 8.55
N MET A 308 -19.53 -17.67 8.55
CA MET A 308 -19.39 -18.60 7.43
C MET A 308 -20.56 -19.56 7.29
N LEU A 309 -21.05 -19.71 6.06
CA LEU A 309 -22.05 -20.71 5.71
C LEU A 309 -21.44 -22.13 5.69
N PRO A 310 -22.24 -23.18 5.94
CA PRO A 310 -21.77 -24.57 5.85
C PRO A 310 -21.23 -24.95 4.47
N SER A 311 -21.78 -24.40 3.40
CA SER A 311 -21.31 -24.62 2.02
C SER A 311 -19.92 -24.03 1.78
N GLU A 312 -19.63 -22.84 2.32
CA GLU A 312 -18.32 -22.19 2.19
C GLU A 312 -17.21 -23.01 2.87
N LYS A 313 -17.55 -23.71 3.97
CA LYS A 313 -16.63 -24.60 4.69
C LYS A 313 -16.29 -25.88 3.90
N GLN A 314 -17.00 -26.16 2.80
CA GLN A 314 -16.69 -27.31 1.93
C GLN A 314 -15.63 -26.97 0.88
N ASP A 315 -15.36 -25.69 0.62
CA ASP A 315 -14.36 -25.26 -0.34
C ASP A 315 -12.94 -25.62 0.11
N GLN A 316 -12.12 -26.12 -0.81
CA GLN A 316 -10.77 -26.62 -0.52
C GLN A 316 -9.84 -25.52 0.02
N ALA A 317 -9.93 -24.29 -0.48
CA ALA A 317 -9.09 -23.19 -0.02
C ALA A 317 -9.49 -22.75 1.40
N VAL A 318 -10.80 -22.69 1.66
CA VAL A 318 -11.33 -22.36 3.00
C VAL A 318 -10.97 -23.44 4.01
N GLN A 319 -11.13 -24.72 3.67
CA GLN A 319 -10.73 -25.85 4.51
C GLN A 319 -9.24 -25.84 4.82
N HIS A 320 -8.39 -25.53 3.84
CA HIS A 320 -6.97 -25.37 4.04
C HIS A 320 -6.68 -24.28 5.08
N ALA A 321 -7.23 -23.07 4.91
CA ALA A 321 -7.02 -21.97 5.83
C ALA A 321 -7.52 -22.27 7.26
N LEU A 322 -8.66 -22.95 7.39
CA LEU A 322 -9.19 -23.42 8.68
C LEU A 322 -8.28 -24.48 9.32
N SER A 323 -7.69 -25.37 8.50
CA SER A 323 -6.73 -26.39 8.96
C SER A 323 -5.42 -25.75 9.44
N VAL A 324 -4.94 -24.70 8.75
CA VAL A 324 -3.77 -23.92 9.18
C VAL A 324 -4.04 -23.28 10.55
N ARG A 325 -5.20 -22.63 10.71
CA ARG A 325 -5.62 -22.05 12.00
C ARG A 325 -5.66 -23.12 13.10
N ALA A 326 -6.26 -24.28 12.83
CA ALA A 326 -6.37 -25.37 13.80
C ALA A 326 -4.99 -25.93 14.20
N ALA A 327 -4.10 -26.16 13.23
CA ALA A 327 -2.74 -26.62 13.49
C ALA A 327 -1.95 -25.62 14.36
N MET A 328 -2.08 -24.33 14.09
CA MET A 328 -1.47 -23.27 14.91
C MET A 328 -2.04 -23.22 16.33
N ALA A 329 -3.36 -23.30 16.48
CA ALA A 329 -4.03 -23.28 17.77
C ALA A 329 -3.64 -24.49 18.64
N ALA A 330 -3.49 -25.68 18.02
CA ALA A 330 -3.03 -26.90 18.69
C ALA A 330 -1.51 -26.95 18.91
N GLY A 331 -0.74 -26.01 18.35
CA GLY A 331 0.73 -26.06 18.37
C GLY A 331 1.33 -27.22 17.56
N ASN A 332 0.56 -27.83 16.66
CA ASN A 332 0.99 -28.92 15.80
C ASN A 332 1.83 -28.40 14.62
N TYR A 333 3.12 -28.21 14.87
CA TYR A 333 4.05 -27.64 13.90
C TYR A 333 4.22 -28.52 12.66
N HIS A 334 4.28 -29.85 12.82
CA HIS A 334 4.43 -30.76 11.69
C HIS A 334 3.25 -30.61 10.71
N ARG A 335 2.02 -30.62 11.23
CA ARG A 335 0.83 -30.39 10.39
C ARG A 335 0.83 -29.00 9.76
N PHE A 336 1.25 -27.96 10.49
CA PHE A 336 1.37 -26.60 9.96
C PHE A 336 2.33 -26.53 8.77
N PHE A 337 3.54 -27.09 8.87
CA PHE A 337 4.51 -27.03 7.76
C PHE A 337 4.12 -27.91 6.57
N MET A 338 3.42 -29.02 6.79
CA MET A 338 2.79 -29.77 5.69
C MET A 338 1.74 -28.91 4.95
N LEU A 339 0.89 -28.20 5.68
CA LEU A 339 -0.11 -27.31 5.08
C LEU A 339 0.55 -26.12 4.37
N TYR A 340 1.64 -25.58 4.92
CA TYR A 340 2.41 -24.51 4.30
C TYR A 340 2.93 -24.91 2.91
N LEU A 341 3.52 -26.11 2.79
CA LEU A 341 4.01 -26.62 1.50
C LEU A 341 2.87 -26.90 0.50
N ALA A 342 1.69 -27.29 0.99
CA ALA A 342 0.51 -27.59 0.20
C ALA A 342 -0.49 -26.41 0.10
N THR A 343 -0.01 -25.16 0.18
CA THR A 343 -0.89 -23.99 0.19
C THR A 343 -1.52 -23.74 -1.18
N PRO A 344 -2.86 -23.70 -1.30
CA PRO A 344 -3.55 -23.44 -2.55
C PRO A 344 -3.47 -21.97 -2.98
N ASN A 345 -3.59 -21.75 -4.29
CA ASN A 345 -3.62 -20.43 -4.90
C ASN A 345 -2.47 -19.55 -4.41
N MET A 346 -2.71 -18.28 -4.10
CA MET A 346 -1.70 -17.32 -3.62
C MET A 346 -1.58 -17.25 -2.09
N GLY A 347 -2.19 -18.21 -1.37
CA GLY A 347 -2.21 -18.21 0.10
C GLY A 347 -0.81 -18.27 0.71
N GLY A 348 0.17 -18.82 -0.02
CA GLY A 348 1.56 -18.92 0.42
C GLY A 348 2.17 -17.55 0.72
N TYR A 349 1.82 -16.52 -0.05
CA TYR A 349 2.30 -15.15 0.20
C TYR A 349 1.86 -14.61 1.56
N LEU A 350 0.69 -15.02 2.06
CA LEU A 350 0.20 -14.64 3.38
C LEU A 350 0.84 -15.46 4.50
N ILE A 351 1.02 -16.77 4.30
CA ILE A 351 1.67 -17.63 5.29
C ILE A 351 3.15 -17.26 5.45
N ASP A 352 3.82 -16.87 4.36
CA ASP A 352 5.20 -16.37 4.39
C ASP A 352 5.40 -15.19 5.36
N LYS A 353 4.34 -14.43 5.69
CA LYS A 353 4.43 -13.29 6.63
C LYS A 353 4.58 -13.69 8.09
N PHE A 354 4.23 -14.93 8.43
CA PHE A 354 4.33 -15.43 9.79
C PHE A 354 4.98 -16.80 9.89
N VAL A 355 5.47 -17.38 8.79
CA VAL A 355 6.14 -18.69 8.81
C VAL A 355 7.38 -18.69 9.70
N ASP A 356 8.21 -17.64 9.67
CA ASP A 356 9.44 -17.58 10.49
C ASP A 356 9.14 -17.52 11.99
N ARG A 357 8.06 -16.82 12.35
CA ARG A 357 7.53 -16.79 13.72
C ARG A 357 7.14 -18.20 14.19
N GLU A 358 6.48 -18.97 13.33
CA GLU A 358 6.11 -20.36 13.63
C GLU A 358 7.34 -21.29 13.61
N ARG A 359 8.35 -21.06 12.76
CA ARG A 359 9.63 -21.79 12.78
C ARG A 359 10.34 -21.62 14.12
N CYS A 360 10.46 -20.39 14.61
CA CYS A 360 11.06 -20.12 15.93
C CYS A 360 10.30 -20.81 17.06
N ALA A 361 8.96 -20.71 17.09
CA ALA A 361 8.14 -21.37 18.09
C ALA A 361 8.27 -22.90 18.06
N SER A 362 8.37 -23.47 16.86
CA SER A 362 8.53 -24.91 16.65
C SER A 362 9.91 -25.39 17.08
N LEU A 363 10.96 -24.66 16.72
CA LEU A 363 12.33 -24.98 17.13
C LEU A 363 12.47 -24.98 18.65
N GLN A 364 11.87 -24.00 19.34
CA GLN A 364 11.85 -23.97 20.81
C GLN A 364 11.19 -25.22 21.42
N ARG A 365 10.12 -25.74 20.80
CA ARG A 365 9.46 -26.98 21.24
C ARG A 365 10.34 -28.20 20.97
N MET A 366 10.94 -28.29 19.78
CA MET A 366 11.82 -29.39 19.41
C MET A 366 13.04 -29.47 20.32
N CYS A 367 13.70 -28.34 20.64
CA CYS A 367 14.85 -28.31 21.55
C CYS A 367 14.52 -28.76 22.97
N LYS A 368 13.28 -28.58 23.42
CA LYS A 368 12.82 -29.07 24.74
C LYS A 368 12.52 -30.57 24.73
N ALA A 369 11.96 -31.08 23.63
CA ALA A 369 11.53 -32.48 23.52
C ALA A 369 12.68 -33.45 23.19
N PHE A 370 13.60 -33.07 22.30
CA PHE A 370 14.61 -33.98 21.73
C PHE A 370 16.00 -33.87 22.39
N ARG A 371 16.07 -33.65 23.71
CA ARG A 371 17.37 -33.63 24.42
C ARG A 371 18.04 -35.01 24.42
N PRO A 372 19.38 -35.11 24.30
CA PRO A 372 20.35 -34.02 24.21
C PRO A 372 20.71 -33.59 22.77
N ARG A 373 20.25 -34.30 21.74
CA ARG A 373 20.67 -34.08 20.34
C ARG A 373 19.47 -34.02 19.41
N LEU A 374 19.48 -33.01 18.55
CA LEU A 374 18.50 -32.84 17.49
C LEU A 374 19.24 -32.64 16.17
N SER A 375 18.92 -33.47 15.17
CA SER A 375 19.55 -33.40 13.86
C SER A 375 19.09 -32.16 13.09
N VAL A 376 20.04 -31.41 12.54
CA VAL A 376 19.76 -30.25 11.67
C VAL A 376 18.97 -30.67 10.42
N ALA A 377 19.23 -31.86 9.88
CA ALA A 377 18.49 -32.37 8.73
C ALA A 377 17.00 -32.60 9.04
N VAL A 378 16.68 -33.07 10.26
CA VAL A 378 15.30 -33.23 10.71
C VAL A 378 14.62 -31.87 10.88
N ILE A 379 15.30 -30.89 11.48
CA ILE A 379 14.78 -29.51 11.59
C ILE A 379 14.51 -28.91 10.21
N ALA A 380 15.47 -29.05 9.29
CA ALA A 380 15.35 -28.48 7.95
C ALA A 380 14.17 -29.06 7.17
N LYS A 381 13.93 -30.37 7.31
CA LYS A 381 12.79 -31.08 6.72
C LYS A 381 11.47 -30.68 7.39
N ASP A 382 11.37 -30.83 8.71
CA ASP A 382 10.12 -30.67 9.46
C ASP A 382 9.63 -29.22 9.50
N LEU A 383 10.54 -28.25 9.40
CA LEU A 383 10.22 -26.81 9.40
C LEU A 383 10.26 -26.17 8.00
N ALA A 384 10.26 -27.00 6.96
CA ALA A 384 10.21 -26.61 5.54
C ALA A 384 11.24 -25.51 5.18
N PHE A 385 12.50 -25.71 5.56
CA PHE A 385 13.61 -24.86 5.13
C PHE A 385 14.13 -25.24 3.73
N ALA A 386 14.04 -26.52 3.38
CA ALA A 386 14.22 -26.98 2.01
C ALA A 386 12.87 -26.88 1.29
N LYS A 387 12.67 -25.79 0.53
CA LYS A 387 11.53 -25.66 -0.38
C LYS A 387 11.78 -26.46 -1.65
#